data_AF-A0A519N3Q0-F1
#
_entry.id   AF-A0A519N3Q0-F1
#
_cell.length_a   1.000
_cell.length_b   1.000
_cell.length_c   1.000
_cell.angle_alpha   90.00
_cell.angle_beta   90.00
_cell.angle_gamma   90.00
#
_symmetry.space_group_name_H-M   'P 1'
#
loop_
_entity.id
_entity.type
_entity.pdbx_description
1 polymer ?
#
loop_
_entity_poly.entity_id
_entity_poly.type
_entity_poly.pdbx_seq_one_letter_code
_entity_poly.pdbx_strand_id
1 'polypeptide(L)'
;MSTYEKYFGQFEKGLFASVSLGILVSSCVGGIAAMAILMNGNSLGQMLQLFVVVVGAVGFNGTILSQQPPRVIYNFLIGSLIVNTIIAVINFALH
;
A
#
# COMPACT_ATOMS: atom_id res chain seq x y z
N MET A 1 2.29 -14.30 22.96
CA MET A 1 2.09 -14.02 21.52
C MET A 1 2.27 -12.54 21.30
N SER A 2 3.19 -12.14 20.43
CA SER A 2 3.40 -10.74 20.06
C SER A 2 2.18 -10.19 19.32
N THR A 3 1.94 -8.88 19.41
CA THR A 3 0.83 -8.18 18.73
C THR A 3 0.77 -8.52 17.24
N TYR A 4 1.93 -8.61 16.59
CA TYR A 4 2.07 -9.01 15.18
C TYR A 4 1.47 -10.40 14.89
N GLU A 5 1.78 -11.40 15.72
CA GLU A 5 1.34 -12.77 15.51
C GLU A 5 -0.17 -12.95 15.71
N LYS A 6 -0.77 -12.13 16.59
CA LYS A 6 -2.21 -12.14 16.83
C LYS A 6 -2.99 -11.61 15.63
N TYR A 7 -2.50 -10.54 15.00
CA TYR A 7 -3.10 -9.98 13.77
C TYR A 7 -2.81 -10.85 12.56
N PHE A 8 -1.61 -11.41 12.44
CA PHE A 8 -1.28 -12.37 11.38
C PHE A 8 -2.17 -13.62 11.46
N GLY A 9 -2.40 -14.16 12.66
CA GLY A 9 -3.28 -15.32 12.84
C GLY A 9 -4.76 -15.04 12.51
N GLN A 10 -5.25 -13.81 12.69
CA GLN A 10 -6.57 -13.40 12.19
C GLN A 10 -6.58 -13.22 10.67
N PHE A 11 -5.52 -12.61 10.12
CA PHE A 11 -5.36 -12.42 8.69
C PHE A 11 -5.33 -13.77 7.95
N GLU A 12 -4.65 -14.77 8.50
CA GLU A 12 -4.56 -16.12 7.93
C GLU A 12 -5.88 -16.88 8.03
N LYS A 13 -6.57 -16.81 9.19
CA LYS A 13 -7.89 -17.44 9.38
C LYS A 13 -8.97 -16.90 8.43
N GLY A 14 -8.87 -15.64 8.07
CA GLY A 14 -9.81 -14.95 7.18
C GLY A 14 -9.13 -14.43 5.92
N LEU A 15 -8.24 -15.21 5.30
CA LEU A 15 -7.36 -14.74 4.21
C LEU A 15 -8.10 -13.98 3.12
N PHE A 16 -9.17 -14.56 2.56
CA PHE A 16 -9.93 -13.93 1.48
C PHE A 16 -10.56 -12.59 1.88
N ALA A 17 -11.15 -12.52 3.07
CA ALA A 17 -11.75 -11.28 3.60
C ALA A 17 -10.67 -10.24 3.96
N SER A 18 -9.54 -10.68 4.49
CA SER A 18 -8.45 -9.79 4.89
C SER A 18 -7.70 -9.23 3.68
N VAL A 19 -7.53 -10.06 2.64
CA VAL A 19 -6.96 -9.66 1.36
C VAL A 19 -7.88 -8.67 0.65
N SER A 20 -9.20 -8.92 0.59
CA SER A 20 -10.14 -7.98 -0.04
C SER A 20 -10.19 -6.62 0.67
N LEU A 21 -10.21 -6.61 2.00
CA LEU A 21 -10.07 -5.37 2.78
C LEU A 21 -8.72 -4.70 2.53
N GLY A 22 -7.65 -5.47 2.44
CA GLY A 22 -6.31 -4.97 2.10
C GLY A 22 -6.27 -4.29 0.74
N ILE A 23 -6.93 -4.85 -0.28
CA ILE A 23 -6.99 -4.27 -1.63
C ILE A 23 -7.70 -2.92 -1.58
N LEU A 24 -8.84 -2.87 -0.87
CA LEU A 24 -9.64 -1.65 -0.71
C LEU A 24 -8.82 -0.54 -0.04
N VAL A 25 -8.20 -0.85 1.11
CA VAL A 25 -7.39 0.12 1.85
C VAL A 25 -6.17 0.58 1.04
N SER A 26 -5.43 -0.33 0.42
CA SER A 26 -4.28 -0.02 -0.44
C SER A 26 -4.67 0.90 -1.60
N SER A 27 -5.80 0.61 -2.25
CA SER A 27 -6.30 1.40 -3.40
C SER A 27 -6.73 2.81 -2.99
N CYS A 28 -7.43 2.95 -1.85
CA CYS A 28 -7.82 4.25 -1.31
C CYS A 28 -6.59 5.09 -0.92
N VAL A 29 -5.64 4.51 -0.19
CA VAL A 29 -4.44 5.22 0.26
C VAL A 29 -3.54 5.59 -0.94
N GLY A 30 -3.36 4.68 -1.89
CA GLY A 30 -2.64 4.96 -3.14
C GLY A 30 -3.31 6.06 -3.96
N GLY A 31 -4.64 6.09 -4.03
CA GLY A 31 -5.39 7.16 -4.70
C GLY A 31 -5.22 8.53 -4.04
N ILE A 32 -5.27 8.60 -2.70
CA ILE A 32 -5.03 9.84 -1.95
C ILE A 32 -3.59 10.32 -2.15
N ALA A 33 -2.61 9.41 -2.10
CA ALA A 33 -1.21 9.73 -2.33
C ALA A 33 -0.96 10.25 -3.75
N ALA A 34 -1.53 9.58 -4.77
CA ALA A 34 -1.47 10.04 -6.16
C ALA A 34 -2.07 11.43 -6.32
N MET A 35 -3.26 11.68 -5.76
CA MET A 35 -3.90 12.99 -5.83
C MET A 35 -3.03 14.08 -5.19
N ALA A 36 -2.45 13.82 -4.02
CA ALA A 36 -1.56 14.76 -3.35
C ALA A 36 -0.33 15.12 -4.21
N ILE A 37 0.25 14.14 -4.91
CA ILE A 37 1.38 14.36 -5.82
C ILE A 37 0.97 15.23 -7.02
N LEU A 38 -0.16 14.92 -7.67
CA LEU A 38 -0.64 15.68 -8.84
C LEU A 38 -1.04 17.12 -8.49
N MET A 39 -1.56 17.36 -7.28
CA MET A 39 -1.93 18.71 -6.84
C MET A 39 -0.70 19.63 -6.74
N ASN A 40 0.47 19.06 -6.47
CA ASN A 40 1.72 19.82 -6.33
C ASN A 40 2.37 20.16 -7.69
N GLY A 41 1.87 19.59 -8.79
CA GLY A 41 2.35 19.83 -10.16
C GLY A 41 2.63 18.56 -10.96
N ASN A 42 3.23 18.72 -12.14
CA ASN A 42 3.58 17.61 -13.05
C ASN A 42 5.06 17.65 -13.51
N SER A 43 5.96 18.04 -12.62
CA SER A 43 7.40 17.94 -12.86
C SER A 43 7.86 16.48 -12.92
N LEU A 44 9.02 16.25 -13.51
CA LEU A 44 9.59 14.89 -13.67
C LEU A 44 9.80 14.18 -12.32
N GLY A 45 10.10 14.93 -11.25
CA GLY A 45 10.18 14.40 -9.89
C GLY A 45 8.84 13.92 -9.32
N GLN A 46 7.74 14.64 -9.61
CA GLN A 46 6.39 14.24 -9.20
C GLN A 46 5.93 12.98 -9.94
N MET A 47 6.19 12.90 -11.25
CA MET A 47 5.89 11.69 -12.03
C MET A 47 6.63 10.45 -11.52
N LEU A 48 7.89 10.59 -11.09
CA LEU A 48 8.65 9.49 -10.48
C LEU A 48 8.05 9.04 -9.14
N GLN A 49 7.63 9.97 -8.29
CA GLN A 49 6.96 9.63 -7.02
C GLN A 49 5.62 8.91 -7.27
N LEU A 50 4.84 9.41 -8.23
CA LEU A 50 3.60 8.79 -8.69
C LEU A 50 3.83 7.35 -9.14
N PHE A 51 4.89 7.11 -9.92
CA PHE A 51 5.26 5.77 -10.38
C PHE A 51 5.50 4.82 -9.20
N VAL A 52 6.26 5.25 -8.19
CA VAL A 52 6.53 4.44 -6.99
C VAL A 52 5.23 4.13 -6.23
N VAL A 53 4.36 5.12 -6.05
CA VAL A 53 3.05 4.95 -5.37
C VAL A 53 2.18 3.93 -6.11
N VAL A 54 2.07 4.06 -7.42
CA VAL A 54 1.23 3.17 -8.25
C VAL A 54 1.80 1.75 -8.28
N VAL A 55 3.12 1.59 -8.41
CA VAL A 55 3.76 0.27 -8.35
C VAL A 55 3.58 -0.37 -6.97
N GLY A 56 3.65 0.41 -5.89
CA GLY A 56 3.38 -0.10 -4.54
C GLY A 56 1.93 -0.55 -4.35
N ALA A 57 0.96 0.23 -4.86
CA ALA A 57 -0.46 -0.11 -4.76
C ALA A 57 -0.83 -1.34 -5.61
N VAL A 58 -0.37 -1.40 -6.87
CA VAL A 58 -0.62 -2.53 -7.79
C VAL A 58 0.22 -3.76 -7.41
N GLY A 59 1.40 -3.57 -6.84
CA GLY A 59 2.27 -4.66 -6.40
C GLY A 59 1.61 -5.55 -5.33
N PHE A 60 0.79 -4.95 -4.46
CA PHE A 60 -0.02 -5.71 -3.51
C PHE A 60 -1.02 -6.64 -4.23
N ASN A 61 -1.70 -6.14 -5.25
CA ASN A 61 -2.58 -6.96 -6.10
C ASN A 61 -1.79 -8.07 -6.82
N GLY A 62 -0.56 -7.77 -7.26
CA GLY A 62 0.37 -8.72 -7.85
C GLY A 62 0.75 -9.87 -6.91
N THR A 63 1.01 -9.59 -5.63
CA THR A 63 1.30 -10.64 -4.63
C THR A 63 0.12 -11.60 -4.41
N ILE A 64 -1.11 -11.10 -4.53
CA ILE A 64 -2.33 -11.91 -4.41
C ILE A 64 -2.53 -12.79 -5.65
N LEU A 65 -2.37 -12.21 -6.84
CA LEU A 65 -2.48 -12.94 -8.12
C LEU A 65 -1.40 -14.02 -8.26
N SER A 66 -0.20 -13.77 -7.74
CA SER A 66 0.90 -14.75 -7.68
C SER A 66 0.67 -15.86 -6.64
N GLN A 67 -0.44 -15.85 -5.90
CA GLN A 67 -0.73 -16.84 -4.83
C GLN A 67 0.41 -16.94 -3.80
N GLN A 68 1.04 -15.80 -3.47
CA GLN A 68 2.12 -15.76 -2.49
C GLN A 68 1.62 -16.21 -1.11
N PRO A 69 2.49 -16.78 -0.26
CA PRO A 69 2.07 -17.18 1.08
C PRO A 69 1.52 -15.98 1.87
N PRO A 70 0.52 -16.19 2.76
CA PRO A 70 -0.14 -15.12 3.51
C PRO A 70 0.81 -14.16 4.22
N ARG A 71 1.95 -14.68 4.67
CA ARG A 71 3.02 -13.93 5.33
C ARG A 71 3.66 -12.87 4.43
N VAL A 72 3.84 -13.20 3.14
CA VAL A 72 4.37 -12.27 2.14
C VAL A 72 3.32 -11.24 1.79
N ILE A 73 2.06 -11.64 1.58
CA ILE A 73 0.95 -10.73 1.28
C ILE A 73 0.77 -9.71 2.42
N TYR A 74 0.78 -10.16 3.67
CA TYR A 74 0.64 -9.30 4.85
C TYR A 74 1.79 -8.30 4.99
N ASN A 75 3.04 -8.75 4.81
CA ASN A 75 4.20 -7.86 4.83
C ASN A 75 4.17 -6.84 3.69
N PHE A 76 3.72 -7.25 2.50
CA PHE A 76 3.61 -6.37 1.34
C PHE A 76 2.52 -5.32 1.53
N LEU A 77 1.37 -5.68 2.14
CA LEU A 77 0.32 -4.74 2.51
C LEU A 77 0.86 -3.64 3.43
N ILE A 78 1.53 -4.04 4.51
CA ILE A 78 2.10 -3.11 5.49
C ILE A 78 3.15 -2.22 4.83
N GLY A 79 4.04 -2.81 4.02
CA GLY A 79 5.06 -2.08 3.28
C GLY A 79 4.46 -1.04 2.33
N SER A 80 3.45 -1.44 1.54
CA SER A 80 2.76 -0.55 0.59
C SER A 80 2.05 0.61 1.31
N LEU A 81 1.38 0.32 2.43
CA LEU A 81 0.75 1.35 3.27
C LEU A 81 1.78 2.35 3.82
N ILE A 82 2.87 1.86 4.41
CA ILE A 82 3.91 2.72 4.96
C ILE A 82 4.53 3.58 3.86
N VAL A 83 4.89 3.01 2.71
CA VAL A 83 5.50 3.74 1.60
C VAL A 83 4.54 4.80 1.06
N ASN A 84 3.27 4.46 0.80
CA ASN A 84 2.30 5.42 0.30
C ASN A 84 1.99 6.52 1.32
N THR A 85 1.88 6.19 2.61
CA THR A 85 1.69 7.19 3.67
C THR A 85 2.91 8.11 3.81
N ILE A 86 4.13 7.58 3.77
CA ILE A 86 5.35 8.41 3.83
C ILE A 86 5.43 9.35 2.63
N ILE A 87 5.19 8.84 1.41
CA ILE A 87 5.24 9.67 0.20
C ILE A 87 4.13 10.74 0.23
N ALA A 88 2.93 10.38 0.70
CA ALA A 88 1.85 11.35 0.87
C ALA A 88 2.21 12.44 1.89
N VAL A 89 2.77 12.06 3.05
CA VAL A 89 3.21 13.01 4.08
C VAL A 89 4.33 13.91 3.58
N ILE A 90 5.32 13.37 2.86
CA ILE A 90 6.40 14.18 2.27
C ILE A 90 5.82 15.17 1.27
N ASN A 91 4.89 14.75 0.41
CA ASN A 91 4.24 15.65 -0.55
C ASN A 91 3.39 16.73 0.13
N PHE A 92 2.69 16.39 1.21
CA PHE A 92 1.90 17.35 1.98
C PHE A 92 2.75 18.31 2.83
N ALA A 93 3.92 17.86 3.32
CA ALA A 93 4.81 18.64 4.17
C ALA A 93 5.82 19.50 3.40
N LEU A 94 6.07 19.21 2.12
CA LEU A 94 6.95 19.99 1.25
C LEU A 94 6.21 21.11 0.50
N HIS A 95 4.99 21.44 0.92
CA HIS A 95 4.19 22.57 0.45
C HIS A 95 4.08 23.64 1.53
#